data_AF-A0A149QW23-F1
#
_entry.id   AF-A0A149QW23-F1
#
_cell.length_a   1.000
_cell.length_b   1.000
_cell.length_c   1.000
_cell.angle_alpha   90.00
_cell.angle_beta   90.00
_cell.angle_gamma   90.00
#
_symmetry.space_group_name_H-M   'P 1'
#
loop_
_entity.id
_entity.type
_entity.pdbx_description
1 polymer ?
#
loop_
_entity_poly.entity_id
_entity_poly.type
_entity_poly.pdbx_seq_one_letter_code
_entity_poly.pdbx_strand_id
1 'polypeptide(L)' 'AEQSRAEQRKHARGLTEEQEQNLVICIPSPGEDRPFSTMMLSSIPDLHILHGSQCFPMFLYEAEDDQ' A
#
# COMPACT_ATOMS: atom_id res chain seq x y z
N ALA A 1 19.59 18.40 5.44
CA ALA A 1 18.50 17.76 4.67
C ALA A 1 18.07 16.41 5.30
N GLU A 2 18.99 15.61 5.86
CA GLU A 2 18.64 14.34 6.54
C GLU A 2 17.98 14.53 7.91
N GLN A 3 18.36 15.57 8.66
CA GLN A 3 17.79 15.86 9.98
C GLN A 3 16.27 16.16 9.94
N SER A 4 15.77 16.70 8.83
CA SER A 4 14.34 16.99 8.64
C SER A 4 13.47 15.74 8.45
N ARG A 5 14.01 14.66 7.87
CA ARG A 5 13.29 13.37 7.72
C ARG A 5 13.25 12.58 9.04
N ALA A 6 14.31 12.68 9.85
CA ALA A 6 14.41 11.99 11.12
C ALA A 6 13.47 12.55 12.19
N GLU A 7 13.17 13.85 12.14
CA GLU A 7 12.25 14.50 13.09
C GLU A 7 10.77 14.20 12.79
N GLN A 8 10.39 14.06 11.51
CA GLN A 8 9.02 13.66 11.12
C GLN A 8 8.65 12.25 11.59
N ARG A 9 9.63 11.35 11.75
CA ARG A 9 9.42 9.98 12.24
C ARG A 9 9.10 9.88 13.73
N LYS A 10 9.30 10.94 14.52
CA LYS A 10 9.13 10.88 15.99
C LYS A 10 7.68 10.99 16.48
N HIS A 11 6.73 11.33 15.61
CA HIS A 11 5.29 11.44 15.97
C HIS A 11 4.42 10.31 15.42
N ALA A 12 5.00 9.33 14.71
CA ALA A 12 4.30 8.11 14.37
C ALA A 12 4.58 7.09 15.48
N ARG A 13 3.58 6.76 16.29
CA ARG A 13 3.56 5.60 17.18
C ARG A 13 3.91 4.38 16.33
N GLY A 14 5.14 3.92 16.51
CA GLY A 14 5.88 3.20 15.48
C GLY A 14 5.13 2.02 14.89
N LEU A 15 4.92 2.06 13.58
CA LEU A 15 4.60 0.88 12.78
C LEU A 15 5.71 -0.16 13.01
N THR A 16 5.35 -1.43 13.05
CA THR A 16 6.38 -2.48 13.02
C THR A 16 7.13 -2.42 11.69
N GLU A 17 8.38 -2.89 11.65
CA GLU A 17 9.17 -2.92 10.41
C GLU A 17 8.45 -3.71 9.29
N GLU A 18 7.67 -4.73 9.66
CA GLU A 18 6.79 -5.49 8.75
C GLU A 18 5.62 -4.65 8.23
N GLN A 19 5.05 -3.80 9.08
CA GLN A 19 4.02 -2.83 8.68
C GLN A 19 4.60 -1.70 7.82
N GLU A 20 5.87 -1.35 7.90
CA GLU A 20 6.47 -0.39 6.95
C GLU A 20 6.57 -0.96 5.52
N GLN A 21 6.52 -2.30 5.38
CA GLN A 21 6.65 -3.03 4.11
C GLN A 21 5.36 -3.75 3.73
N ASN A 22 4.31 -2.98 3.40
CA ASN A 22 3.02 -3.56 3.02
C ASN A 22 3.13 -4.39 1.72
N LEU A 23 2.34 -5.46 1.66
CA LEU A 23 2.13 -6.25 0.47
C LEU A 23 0.69 -6.03 -0.03
N VAL A 24 0.51 -5.97 -1.33
CA VAL A 24 -0.81 -5.80 -1.93
C VAL A 24 -1.02 -6.82 -3.04
N ILE A 25 -2.21 -7.42 -3.06
CA ILE A 25 -2.64 -8.30 -4.15
C ILE A 25 -3.49 -7.47 -5.10
N CYS A 26 -3.08 -7.42 -6.37
CA CYS A 26 -3.81 -6.76 -7.45
C CYS A 26 -4.52 -7.81 -8.31
N ILE A 27 -5.75 -7.52 -8.69
CA ILE A 27 -6.55 -8.30 -9.66
C ILE A 27 -7.20 -7.36 -10.68
N PRO A 28 -7.55 -7.83 -11.89
CA PRO A 28 -8.40 -7.09 -12.81
C PRO A 28 -9.75 -6.76 -12.16
N SER A 29 -10.31 -5.59 -12.45
CA SER A 29 -11.64 -5.22 -11.97
C SER A 29 -12.73 -6.11 -12.58
N PRO A 30 -13.87 -6.25 -11.90
CA PRO A 30 -15.06 -6.84 -12.50
C PRO A 30 -15.44 -6.07 -13.78
N GLY A 31 -15.68 -6.81 -14.87
CA GLY A 31 -16.03 -6.23 -16.17
C GLY A 31 -14.88 -6.11 -17.16
N GLU A 32 -13.64 -6.42 -16.75
CA GLU A 32 -12.50 -6.55 -17.67
C GLU A 32 -12.69 -7.72 -18.64
N ASP A 33 -12.21 -7.54 -19.88
CA ASP A 33 -12.37 -8.50 -20.98
C ASP A 33 -11.25 -9.56 -21.05
N ARG A 34 -10.25 -9.45 -20.18
CA ARG A 34 -9.09 -10.35 -20.13
C ARG A 34 -9.30 -11.54 -19.20
N PRO A 35 -8.65 -12.69 -19.50
CA PRO A 35 -8.60 -13.81 -18.57
C PRO A 35 -8.10 -13.40 -17.19
N PHE A 36 -8.65 -14.02 -16.15
CA PHE A 36 -8.25 -13.76 -14.78
C PHE A 36 -6.75 -13.98 -14.59
N SER A 37 -6.12 -13.04 -13.88
CA SER A 37 -4.72 -13.08 -13.48
C SER A 37 -4.57 -12.32 -12.16
N THR A 38 -3.46 -12.50 -11.46
CA THR A 38 -3.19 -11.79 -10.22
C THR A 38 -1.69 -11.50 -10.08
N MET A 39 -1.36 -10.44 -9.34
CA MET A 39 0.01 -10.08 -9.03
C MET A 39 0.11 -9.53 -7.62
N MET A 40 1.09 -9.99 -6.87
CA MET A 40 1.44 -9.44 -5.56
C MET A 40 2.56 -8.41 -5.73
N LEU A 41 2.45 -7.28 -5.05
CA LEU A 41 3.41 -6.18 -5.10
C LEU A 41 3.84 -5.78 -3.69
N SER A 42 5.11 -5.37 -3.57
CA SER A 42 5.69 -4.75 -2.36
C SER A 42 5.89 -3.23 -2.54
N SER A 43 5.24 -2.65 -3.55
CA SER A 43 5.30 -1.23 -3.89
C SER A 43 3.90 -0.72 -4.21
N ILE A 44 3.74 0.60 -4.31
CA ILE A 44 2.46 1.23 -4.65
C ILE A 44 2.04 0.78 -6.07
N PRO A 45 0.83 0.20 -6.25
CA PRO A 45 0.33 -0.21 -7.55
C PRO A 45 -0.09 0.98 -8.41
N ASP A 46 0.19 0.91 -9.71
CA ASP A 46 -0.46 1.75 -10.72
C ASP A 46 -1.85 1.19 -11.06
N LEU A 47 -2.82 2.07 -11.34
CA LEU A 47 -4.21 1.69 -11.64
C LEU A 47 -4.32 0.75 -12.86
N HIS A 48 -3.46 0.93 -13.86
CA HIS A 48 -3.54 0.19 -15.12
C HIS A 48 -2.68 -1.07 -15.14
N ILE A 49 -2.08 -1.45 -14.01
CA ILE A 49 -1.19 -2.61 -13.95
C ILE A 49 -1.90 -3.92 -14.38
N LEU A 50 -3.23 -3.97 -14.23
CA LEU A 50 -4.11 -5.03 -14.75
C LEU A 50 -5.37 -4.45 -15.45
N HIS A 51 -5.21 -3.41 -16.27
CA HIS A 51 -6.27 -2.76 -17.10
C HIS A 51 -7.40 -2.05 -16.34
N GLY A 52 -7.25 -1.95 -15.02
CA GLY A 52 -8.22 -1.39 -14.10
C GLY A 52 -8.19 -2.24 -12.85
N SER A 53 -7.15 -2.13 -12.03
CA SER A 53 -6.92 -3.10 -10.95
C SER A 53 -7.64 -2.74 -9.65
N GLN A 54 -8.20 -3.75 -8.97
CA GLN A 54 -8.54 -3.66 -7.55
C GLN A 54 -7.38 -4.19 -6.72
N CYS A 55 -7.16 -3.55 -5.57
CA CYS A 55 -6.00 -3.78 -4.72
C CYS A 55 -6.44 -4.18 -3.31
N PHE A 56 -5.91 -5.30 -2.82
CA PHE A 56 -6.20 -5.87 -1.50
C PHE A 56 -4.92 -5.78 -0.65
N PRO A 57 -4.78 -4.76 0.21
CA PRO A 57 -3.59 -4.58 1.03
C PRO A 57 -3.55 -5.57 2.20
N MET A 58 -2.36 -5.98 2.60
CA MET A 58 -2.15 -6.86 3.76
C MET A 58 -2.39 -6.12 5.08
N PHE A 59 -2.01 -4.84 5.14
CA PHE A 59 -2.22 -3.98 6.30
C PHE A 59 -2.98 -2.71 5.94
N LEU A 60 -3.81 -2.24 6.86
CA LEU A 60 -4.45 -0.92 6.84
C LEU A 60 -3.81 -0.05 7.91
N TYR A 61 -3.70 1.24 7.64
CA TYR A 61 -3.15 2.22 8.57
C TYR A 61 -4.22 3.27 8.87
N GLU A 62 -4.32 3.65 10.12
CA GLU A 62 -5.14 4.76 10.58
C GLU A 62 -4.22 5.88 11.02
N ALA A 63 -4.66 7.13 10.82
CA ALA A 63 -3.98 8.26 11.44
C ALA A 63 -4.19 8.18 12.96
N GLU A 64 -3.19 8.59 13.72
CA GLU A 64 -3.40 8.78 15.15
C GLU A 64 -4.32 9.98 15.37
N ASP A 65 -5.37 9.79 16.14
CA ASP A 65 -6.17 10.90 16.63
C ASP A 65 -5.32 11.71 17.61
N ASP A 66 -5.11 12.99 17.32
CA ASP A 66 -4.48 13.95 18.23
C ASP A 66 -5.35 14.09 19.50
N GLN A 67 -5.09 13.30 20.53
CA GLN A 67 -5.70 13.44 21.88
C GLN A 67 -4.88 14.38 22.77
#